data_AF-A0A2E5WWC2-F1
#
_entry.id   AF-A0A2E5WWC2-F1
#
_cell.length_a   1.000
_cell.length_b   1.000
_cell.length_c   1.000
_cell.angle_alpha   90.00
_cell.angle_beta   90.00
_cell.angle_gamma   90.00
#
_symmetry.space_group_name_H-M   'P 1'
#
loop_
_entity.id
_entity.type
_entity.pdbx_description
1 polymer ?
#
loop_
_entity_poly.entity_id
_entity_poly.type
_entity_poly.pdbx_seq_one_letter_code
_entity_poly.pdbx_strand_id
1 'polypeptide(L)'
;MAAAERGSFLWMMFAITQVFLSIKLVGEVEGWITTLFGGGAAAAFMLALIVFRQEQRDLLLNPLKMSREVHEDAIKGQGKGVGFGIGLWVVSLIFLLAAV
;
A
#
# COMPACT_ATOMS: atom_id res chain seq x y z
N MET A 1 -6.43 -14.18 4.47
CA MET A 1 -5.52 -13.04 4.75
C MET A 1 -6.18 -11.74 4.30
N ALA A 2 -6.38 -10.83 5.25
CA ALA A 2 -6.88 -9.49 4.98
C ALA A 2 -5.99 -8.76 3.97
N ALA A 3 -6.54 -7.82 3.21
CA ALA A 3 -5.69 -6.88 2.46
C ALA A 3 -4.76 -6.08 3.38
N ALA A 4 -5.23 -5.62 4.55
CA ALA A 4 -4.39 -4.88 5.51
C ALA A 4 -3.27 -5.71 6.17
N GLU A 5 -3.35 -7.04 6.10
CA GLU A 5 -2.33 -7.95 6.64
C GLU A 5 -1.31 -8.36 5.57
N ARG A 6 -1.57 -8.03 4.30
CA ARG A 6 -0.66 -8.34 3.19
C ARG A 6 0.45 -7.31 3.17
N GLY A 7 1.68 -7.77 3.38
CA GLY A 7 2.85 -6.91 3.27
C GLY A 7 2.95 -6.28 1.88
N SER A 8 2.57 -7.03 0.84
CA SER A 8 2.55 -6.52 -0.54
C SER A 8 1.65 -5.29 -0.71
N PHE A 9 0.50 -5.29 -0.05
CA PHE A 9 -0.47 -4.19 -0.09
C PHE A 9 0.07 -2.95 0.63
N LEU A 10 0.67 -3.11 1.81
CA LEU A 10 1.27 -2.00 2.56
C LEU A 10 2.44 -1.36 1.82
N TRP A 11 3.33 -2.17 1.23
CA TRP A 11 4.45 -1.68 0.43
C TRP A 11 3.98 -0.93 -0.81
N MET A 12 2.87 -1.36 -1.42
CA MET A 12 2.27 -0.66 -2.56
C MET A 12 1.72 0.71 -2.15
N MET A 13 0.96 0.78 -1.05
CA MET A 13 0.45 2.06 -0.54
C MET A 13 1.58 3.03 -0.19
N PHE A 14 2.67 2.52 0.40
CA PHE A 14 3.85 3.32 0.69
C PHE A 14 4.52 3.84 -0.58
N ALA A 15 4.72 2.98 -1.59
CA ALA A 15 5.29 3.38 -2.88
C ALA A 15 4.47 4.49 -3.55
N ILE A 16 3.14 4.35 -3.58
CA ILE A 16 2.25 5.38 -4.15
C ILE A 16 2.38 6.68 -3.37
N THR A 17 2.42 6.62 -2.03
CA THR A 17 2.59 7.82 -1.20
C THR A 17 3.91 8.55 -1.51
N GLN A 18 5.00 7.80 -1.72
CA GLN A 18 6.31 8.37 -2.11
C GLN A 18 6.25 9.07 -3.47
N VAL A 19 5.53 8.51 -4.44
CA VAL A 19 5.30 9.15 -5.76
C VAL A 19 4.47 10.43 -5.61
N PHE A 20 3.45 10.45 -4.77
CA PHE A 20 2.64 11.65 -4.55
C PHE A 20 3.46 12.77 -3.90
N LEU A 21 4.30 12.44 -2.92
CA LEU A 21 5.22 13.39 -2.30
C LEU A 21 6.27 13.93 -3.29
N SER A 22 6.76 13.08 -4.20
CA SER A 22 7.73 13.53 -5.20
C SER A 22 7.13 14.53 -6.18
N ILE A 23 5.86 14.36 -6.56
CA ILE A 23 5.13 15.32 -7.41
C ILE A 23 4.89 16.62 -6.66
N LYS A 24 4.46 16.56 -5.39
CA LYS A 24 4.11 17.75 -4.60
C LYS A 24 5.30 18.67 -4.37
N LEU A 25 6.46 18.09 -4.05
CA LEU A 25 7.63 18.85 -3.63
C LEU A 25 8.51 19.32 -4.81
N VAL A 26 8.20 18.92 -6.06
CA VAL A 26 9.12 19.00 -7.20
C VAL A 26 9.71 20.40 -7.43
N GLY A 27 8.96 21.46 -7.08
CA GLY A 27 9.41 22.86 -7.20
C GLY A 27 10.26 23.39 -6.04
N GLU A 28 10.39 22.67 -4.93
CA GLU A 28 11.06 23.14 -3.70
C GLU A 28 12.38 22.43 -3.40
N VAL A 29 12.50 21.13 -3.74
CA VAL A 29 13.62 20.29 -3.27
C VAL A 29 14.08 19.27 -4.32
N GLU A 30 14.19 19.70 -5.56
CA GLU A 30 14.35 18.90 -6.80
C GLU A 30 15.37 17.73 -6.70
N GLY A 31 16.55 17.95 -6.12
CA GLY A 31 17.59 16.92 -5.98
C GLY A 31 17.30 15.86 -4.90
N TRP A 32 16.73 16.28 -3.78
CA TRP A 32 16.35 15.37 -2.68
C TRP A 32 15.14 14.53 -3.05
N ILE A 33 14.26 15.08 -3.90
CA ILE A 33 13.04 14.44 -4.35
C ILE A 33 13.30 13.20 -5.19
N THR A 34 14.17 13.34 -6.19
CA THR A 34 14.51 12.23 -7.07
C THR A 34 15.22 11.12 -6.29
N THR A 35 16.11 11.50 -5.38
CA THR A 35 16.95 10.55 -4.63
C THR A 35 16.17 9.82 -3.54
N LEU A 36 15.45 10.54 -2.68
CA LEU A 36 14.75 9.95 -1.54
C LEU A 36 13.38 9.41 -1.92
N PHE A 37 12.55 10.22 -2.57
CA PHE A 37 11.18 9.84 -2.86
C PHE A 37 11.07 9.03 -4.16
N GLY A 38 11.80 9.38 -5.21
CA GLY A 38 11.84 8.61 -6.46
C GLY A 38 12.49 7.23 -6.28
N GLY A 39 13.70 7.20 -5.72
CA GLY A 39 14.41 5.96 -5.38
C GLY A 39 13.64 5.12 -4.35
N GLY A 40 13.10 5.76 -3.31
CA GLY A 40 12.29 5.11 -2.29
C GLY A 40 10.99 4.52 -2.84
N ALA A 41 10.28 5.23 -3.72
CA ALA A 41 9.10 4.73 -4.41
C ALA A 41 9.42 3.49 -5.25
N ALA A 42 10.49 3.53 -6.04
CA ALA A 42 10.90 2.41 -6.88
C ALA A 42 11.28 1.18 -6.03
N ALA A 43 12.01 1.37 -4.93
CA ALA A 43 12.37 0.30 -4.00
C ALA A 43 11.13 -0.31 -3.32
N ALA A 44 10.22 0.53 -2.82
CA ALA A 44 8.99 0.08 -2.18
C ALA A 44 8.07 -0.67 -3.17
N PHE A 45 8.01 -0.22 -4.42
CA PHE A 45 7.26 -0.91 -5.47
C PHE A 45 7.86 -2.29 -5.79
N MET A 46 9.19 -2.38 -5.89
CA MET A 46 9.87 -3.66 -6.09
C MET A 46 9.65 -4.62 -4.91
N LEU A 47 9.71 -4.11 -3.68
CA LEU A 47 9.37 -4.90 -2.48
C LEU A 47 7.93 -5.39 -2.53
N ALA A 48 6.97 -4.53 -2.89
CA ALA A 48 5.57 -4.91 -3.05
C ALA A 48 5.40 -6.08 -4.02
N LEU A 49 6.08 -6.05 -5.17
CA LEU A 49 6.03 -7.13 -6.17
C LEU A 49 6.68 -8.43 -5.68
N ILE A 50 7.83 -8.36 -5.02
CA ILE A 50 8.53 -9.55 -4.50
C ILE A 50 7.68 -10.21 -3.41
N VAL A 51 7.19 -9.42 -2.45
CA VAL A 51 6.33 -9.91 -1.38
C VAL A 51 5.02 -10.44 -1.94
N PHE A 52 4.43 -9.78 -2.95
CA PHE A 52 3.23 -10.28 -3.61
C PHE A 52 3.46 -11.67 -4.21
N ARG A 53 4.58 -11.87 -4.93
CA ARG A 53 4.93 -13.18 -5.47
C ARG A 53 5.11 -14.23 -4.37
N GLN A 54 5.71 -13.88 -3.24
CA GLN A 54 5.83 -14.77 -2.08
C GLN A 54 4.45 -15.13 -1.52
N GLU A 55 3.58 -14.14 -1.32
CA GLU A 55 2.20 -14.35 -0.84
C GLU A 55 1.38 -15.24 -1.80
N GLN A 56 1.51 -15.04 -3.12
CA GLN A 56 0.83 -15.88 -4.11
C GLN A 56 1.36 -17.31 -4.10
N ARG A 57 2.68 -17.51 -3.97
CA ARG A 57 3.27 -18.86 -3.84
C ARG A 57 2.80 -19.55 -2.54
N ASP A 58 2.73 -18.80 -1.45
CA ASP A 58 2.24 -19.28 -0.17
C ASP A 58 0.77 -19.72 -0.23
N LEU A 59 -0.06 -18.96 -0.95
CA LEU A 59 -1.46 -19.31 -1.20
C LEU A 59 -1.60 -20.51 -2.13
N LEU A 60 -0.70 -20.67 -3.10
CA LEU A 60 -0.68 -21.82 -4.00
C LEU A 60 -0.31 -23.12 -3.26
N LEU A 61 0.61 -23.03 -2.29
CA LEU A 61 1.00 -24.16 -1.44
C LEU A 61 -0.02 -24.44 -0.33
N ASN A 62 -0.71 -23.41 0.17
CA ASN A 62 -1.76 -23.56 1.17
C ASN A 62 -2.93 -22.59 0.92
N PRO A 63 -3.95 -23.01 0.15
CA PRO A 63 -5.09 -22.15 -0.18
C PRO A 63 -5.96 -21.79 1.03
N LEU A 64 -5.88 -22.54 2.13
CA LEU A 64 -6.64 -22.27 3.35
C LEU A 64 -6.16 -21.00 4.09
N LYS A 65 -4.96 -20.49 3.80
CA LYS A 65 -4.48 -19.20 4.31
C LYS A 65 -5.38 -18.02 3.89
N MET A 66 -6.15 -18.17 2.80
CA MET A 66 -7.10 -17.14 2.36
C MET A 66 -8.23 -16.94 3.40
N SER A 67 -8.68 -18.03 4.02
CA SER A 67 -9.83 -18.08 4.94
C SER A 67 -9.41 -18.35 6.39
N ARG A 68 -8.28 -17.77 6.82
CA ARG A 68 -7.78 -17.92 8.20
C ARG A 68 -8.82 -17.51 9.25
N GLU A 69 -9.71 -16.58 8.92
CA GLU A 69 -10.81 -16.18 9.78
C GLU A 69 -11.95 -17.20 9.66
N VAL A 70 -12.22 -17.89 10.76
CA VAL A 70 -13.27 -18.93 10.83
C VAL A 70 -14.64 -18.32 11.18
N HIS A 71 -14.67 -17.06 11.63
CA HIS A 71 -15.89 -16.35 12.03
C HIS A 71 -16.34 -15.37 10.94
N GLU A 72 -17.57 -15.55 10.42
CA GLU A 72 -18.13 -14.71 9.35
C GLU A 72 -18.20 -13.22 9.71
N ASP A 73 -18.39 -12.90 10.99
CA ASP A 73 -18.46 -11.53 11.48
C ASP A 73 -17.11 -10.80 11.36
N ALA A 74 -16.00 -11.52 11.57
CA ALA A 74 -14.65 -10.98 11.41
C ALA A 74 -14.37 -10.66 9.92
N ILE A 75 -14.75 -11.57 9.02
CA ILE A 75 -14.57 -11.41 7.56
C ILE A 75 -15.37 -10.18 7.06
N LYS A 76 -16.62 -10.03 7.51
CA LYS A 76 -17.48 -8.89 7.16
C LYS A 76 -16.96 -7.56 7.72
N GLY A 77 -16.40 -7.57 8.93
CA GLY A 77 -15.80 -6.38 9.57
C GLY A 77 -14.51 -5.94 8.90
N GLN A 78 -13.67 -6.90 8.50
CA GLN A 78 -12.37 -6.65 7.87
C GLN A 78 -12.48 -5.91 6.53
N GLY A 79 -13.40 -6.31 5.65
CA GLY A 79 -13.60 -5.63 4.37
C GLY A 79 -14.00 -4.15 4.54
N LYS A 80 -14.85 -3.84 5.52
CA LYS A 80 -15.25 -2.47 5.86
C LYS A 80 -14.08 -1.65 6.42
N GLY A 81 -13.28 -2.24 7.32
CA GLY A 81 -12.12 -1.57 7.91
C GLY A 81 -11.03 -1.23 6.89
N VAL A 82 -10.69 -2.17 6.00
CA VAL A 82 -9.75 -1.93 4.90
C VAL A 82 -10.27 -0.85 3.96
N GLY A 83 -11.55 -0.94 3.56
CA GLY A 83 -12.16 0.05 2.67
C GLY A 83 -12.15 1.46 3.27
N PHE A 84 -12.43 1.60 4.57
CA PHE A 84 -12.33 2.88 5.28
C PHE A 84 -10.89 3.41 5.31
N GLY A 85 -9.91 2.56 5.60
CA GLY A 85 -8.50 2.94 5.61
C GLY A 85 -8.00 3.42 4.24
N ILE A 86 -8.34 2.70 3.16
CA ILE A 86 -8.02 3.12 1.79
C ILE A 86 -8.73 4.43 1.45
N GLY A 87 -10.01 4.55 1.78
CA GLY A 87 -10.79 5.76 1.49
C GLY A 87 -10.20 6.99 2.17
N LEU A 88 -9.86 6.89 3.45
CA LEU A 88 -9.24 7.97 4.21
C LEU A 88 -7.84 8.33 3.67
N TRP A 89 -7.06 7.33 3.25
CA TRP A 89 -5.76 7.53 2.60
C TRP A 89 -5.87 8.22 1.23
N VAL A 90 -6.83 7.83 0.39
CA VAL A 90 -7.06 8.51 -0.90
C VAL A 90 -7.49 9.96 -0.68
N VAL A 91 -8.40 10.20 0.27
CA VAL A 91 -8.83 11.55 0.65
C VAL A 91 -7.65 12.39 1.13
N SER A 92 -6.77 11.84 1.99
CA SER A 92 -5.60 12.57 2.47
C SER A 92 -4.61 12.90 1.35
N LEU A 93 -4.40 12.00 0.37
CA LEU A 93 -3.58 12.27 -0.81
C LEU A 93 -4.16 13.41 -1.68
N ILE A 94 -5.49 13.45 -1.85
CA ILE A 94 -6.17 14.53 -2.58
C ILE A 94 -5.97 15.87 -1.86
N PHE A 95 -6.19 15.90 -0.54
CA PHE A 95 -5.96 17.11 0.27
C PHE A 95 -4.50 17.55 0.23
N LEU A 96 -3.55 16.62 0.34
CA LEU A 96 -2.12 16.91 0.23
C LEU A 96 -1.77 17.57 -1.11
N LEU A 97 -2.38 17.13 -2.21
CA LEU A 97 -2.16 17.72 -3.51
C LEU A 97 -2.79 19.12 -3.62
N ALA A 98 -4.03 19.25 -3.14
CA ALA A 98 -4.86 20.46 -3.25
C ALA A 98 -4.43 21.60 -2.31
N ALA A 99 -3.81 21.28 -1.17
CA ALA A 99 -3.22 22.27 -0.27
C ALA A 99 -1.91 22.79 -0.89
N VAL A 100 -2.03 23.73 -1.84
CA VAL A 100 -0.92 24.52 -2.40
C VAL A 100 -0.48 25.57 -1.38
#